data_AF-A0A351BHS0-F1
#
_entry.id   AF-A0A351BHS0-F1
#
_cell.length_a   1.000
_cell.length_b   1.000
_cell.length_c   1.000
_cell.angle_alpha   90.00
_cell.angle_beta   90.00
_cell.angle_gamma   90.00
#
_symmetry.space_group_name_H-M   'P 1'
#
loop_
_entity.id
_entity.type
_entity.pdbx_description
1 polymer ?
#
loop_
_entity_poly.entity_id
_entity_poly.type
_entity_poly.pdbx_seq_one_letter_code
_entity_poly.pdbx_strand_id
1 'polypeptide(L)'
;GDNKGFLDPFSPQDLKQKEHAQVLLREIHMQFIEVVRRGRGDRLKENPELFSGLMWTGSQSIGLGLADGFGTVGSVARDVIKADRLVEYTVKDNLVERLARRLRADTTEGALGFMHDFARPLLR
;
A
#
# COMPACT_ATOMS: atom_id res chain seq x y z
N GLY A 1 14.28 -12.87 -30.53
CA GLY A 1 14.60 -11.45 -30.48
C GLY A 1 15.84 -11.25 -29.65
N ASP A 2 16.61 -10.23 -29.99
CA ASP A 2 17.98 -10.04 -29.50
C ASP A 2 18.01 -9.46 -28.08
N ASN A 3 16.91 -8.85 -27.62
CA ASN A 3 16.78 -8.23 -26.29
C ASN A 3 16.17 -9.15 -25.23
N LYS A 4 16.32 -10.47 -25.34
CA LYS A 4 15.72 -11.45 -24.41
C LYS A 4 16.24 -11.37 -22.96
N GLY A 5 17.39 -10.74 -22.74
CA GLY A 5 17.95 -10.46 -21.42
C GLY A 5 17.65 -9.05 -20.89
N PHE A 6 16.72 -8.31 -21.51
CA PHE A 6 16.37 -6.97 -21.05
C PHE A 6 15.86 -6.99 -19.61
N LEU A 7 16.50 -6.19 -18.74
CA LEU A 7 16.23 -6.11 -17.29
C LEU A 7 16.56 -7.39 -16.51
N ASP A 8 17.40 -8.28 -17.05
CA ASP A 8 17.94 -9.42 -16.30
C ASP A 8 18.77 -8.92 -15.10
N PRO A 9 18.44 -9.32 -13.84
CA PRO A 9 19.16 -8.87 -12.66
C PRO A 9 20.49 -9.60 -12.42
N PHE A 10 20.80 -10.67 -13.17
CA PHE A 10 21.97 -11.52 -12.93
C PHE A 10 23.15 -11.24 -13.86
N SER A 11 22.93 -10.52 -14.96
CA SER A 11 23.96 -10.14 -15.92
C SER A 11 24.50 -8.71 -15.65
N PRO A 12 25.73 -8.39 -16.10
CA PRO A 12 26.18 -7.00 -16.14
C PRO A 12 25.21 -6.12 -16.93
N GLN A 13 25.02 -4.88 -16.48
CA GLN A 13 24.07 -3.96 -17.09
C GLN A 13 24.54 -3.50 -18.49
N ASP A 14 23.70 -3.68 -19.50
CA ASP A 14 23.90 -3.15 -20.85
C ASP A 14 23.49 -1.65 -20.90
N LEU A 15 24.39 -0.79 -21.40
CA LEU A 15 24.16 0.66 -21.49
C LEU A 15 23.06 1.04 -22.47
N LYS A 16 22.95 0.38 -23.63
CA LYS A 16 21.90 0.67 -24.62
C LYS A 16 20.54 0.28 -24.05
N GLN A 17 20.47 -0.85 -23.36
CA GLN A 17 19.24 -1.28 -22.70
C GLN A 17 18.86 -0.35 -21.55
N LYS A 18 19.84 0.12 -20.75
CA LYS A 18 19.61 1.13 -19.71
C LYS A 18 19.03 2.41 -20.31
N GLU A 19 19.62 2.93 -21.38
CA GLU A 19 19.12 4.13 -22.06
C GLU A 19 17.70 3.94 -22.58
N HIS A 20 17.41 2.78 -23.19
CA HIS A 20 16.06 2.45 -23.63
C HIS A 20 15.06 2.42 -22.47
N ALA A 21 15.40 1.77 -21.35
CA ALA A 21 14.56 1.77 -20.14
C ALA A 21 14.32 3.19 -19.61
N GLN A 22 15.34 4.06 -19.65
CA GLN A 22 15.20 5.46 -19.24
C GLN A 22 14.28 6.26 -20.16
N VAL A 23 14.28 6.00 -21.47
CA VAL A 23 13.30 6.60 -22.40
C VAL A 23 11.89 6.18 -22.02
N LEU A 24 11.66 4.87 -21.81
CA LEU A 24 10.35 4.34 -21.43
C LEU A 24 9.85 4.95 -20.11
N LEU A 25 10.71 5.03 -19.09
CA LEU A 25 10.37 5.63 -17.79
C LEU A 25 10.00 7.12 -17.93
N ARG A 26 10.75 7.88 -18.74
CA ARG A 26 10.41 9.30 -19.00
C ARG A 26 9.06 9.43 -19.69
N GLU A 27 8.78 8.60 -20.68
CA GLU A 27 7.51 8.64 -21.40
C GLU A 27 6.34 8.32 -20.47
N ILE A 28 6.44 7.24 -19.69
CA ILE A 28 5.42 6.85 -18.70
C ILE A 28 5.22 7.97 -17.66
N HIS A 29 6.30 8.59 -17.18
CA HIS A 29 6.22 9.69 -16.23
C HIS A 29 5.49 10.90 -16.83
N MET A 30 5.80 11.27 -18.08
CA MET A 30 5.10 12.36 -18.76
C MET A 30 3.61 12.08 -18.97
N GLN A 31 3.25 10.84 -19.32
CA GLN A 31 1.85 10.43 -19.43
C GLN A 31 1.11 10.52 -18.09
N PHE A 32 1.75 10.10 -16.99
CA PHE A 32 1.20 10.26 -15.64
C PHE A 32 0.93 11.73 -15.32
N ILE A 33 1.91 12.61 -15.56
CA ILE A 33 1.76 14.06 -15.34
C ILE A 33 0.59 14.62 -16.15
N GLU A 34 0.49 14.26 -17.43
CA GLU A 34 -0.60 14.72 -18.31
C GLU A 34 -1.97 14.31 -17.78
N VAL A 35 -2.12 13.04 -17.38
CA VAL A 35 -3.37 12.52 -16.80
C VAL A 35 -3.74 13.27 -15.53
N VAL A 36 -2.77 13.54 -14.64
CA VAL A 36 -3.01 14.30 -13.41
C VAL A 36 -3.42 15.73 -13.72
N ARG A 37 -2.69 16.44 -14.59
CA ARG A 37 -3.04 17.81 -15.01
C ARG A 37 -4.44 17.88 -15.59
N ARG A 38 -4.77 16.97 -16.52
CA ARG A 38 -6.11 16.90 -17.14
C ARG A 38 -7.20 16.57 -16.12
N GLY A 39 -6.94 15.64 -15.21
CA GLY A 39 -7.93 15.21 -14.23
C GLY A 39 -8.19 16.23 -13.13
N ARG A 40 -7.18 17.02 -12.75
CA ARG A 40 -7.28 18.02 -11.67
C ARG A 40 -7.62 19.42 -12.18
N GLY A 41 -7.26 19.76 -13.42
CA GLY A 41 -7.53 21.05 -14.04
C GLY A 41 -7.03 22.21 -13.19
N ASP A 42 -7.83 23.28 -13.12
CA ASP A 42 -7.50 24.52 -12.40
C ASP A 42 -7.31 24.36 -10.88
N ARG A 43 -7.69 23.20 -10.33
CA ARG A 43 -7.50 22.89 -8.90
C ARG A 43 -6.03 22.63 -8.59
N LEU A 44 -5.27 22.12 -9.54
CA LEU A 44 -3.89 21.69 -9.34
C LEU A 44 -2.97 22.90 -9.18
N LYS A 45 -2.23 22.95 -8.07
CA LYS A 45 -1.24 24.00 -7.82
C LYS A 45 0.14 23.45 -8.09
N GLU A 46 0.65 23.72 -9.29
CA GLU A 46 1.95 23.21 -9.69
C GLU A 46 3.12 23.88 -8.96
N ASN A 47 4.11 23.06 -8.64
CA ASN A 47 5.41 23.47 -8.14
C ASN A 47 6.46 22.43 -8.60
N PRO A 48 7.77 22.74 -8.46
CA PRO A 48 8.83 21.83 -8.92
C PRO A 48 8.87 20.46 -8.23
N GLU A 49 8.30 20.34 -7.02
CA GLU A 49 8.33 19.12 -6.22
C GLU A 49 7.14 18.18 -6.50
N LEU A 50 6.07 18.67 -7.13
CA LEU A 50 4.79 17.97 -7.27
C LEU A 50 4.91 16.60 -7.96
N PHE A 51 5.80 16.49 -8.95
CA PHE A 51 6.04 15.28 -9.74
C PHE A 51 7.45 14.71 -9.52
N SER A 52 8.03 14.94 -8.34
CA SER A 52 9.37 14.46 -7.98
C SER A 52 9.40 13.03 -7.42
N GLY A 53 8.22 12.47 -7.10
CA GLY A 53 8.10 11.21 -6.35
C GLY A 53 8.04 11.39 -4.83
N LEU A 54 8.11 12.64 -4.33
CA LEU A 54 7.85 12.93 -2.92
C LEU A 54 6.40 12.59 -2.52
N MET A 55 6.25 12.21 -1.25
CA MET A 55 4.96 11.87 -0.66
C MET A 55 4.37 13.10 0.04
N TRP A 56 3.05 13.24 -0.05
CA TRP A 56 2.31 14.31 0.59
C TRP A 56 1.32 13.75 1.60
N THR A 57 1.19 14.39 2.75
CA THR A 57 0.09 14.10 3.67
C THR A 57 -1.26 14.48 3.04
N GLY A 58 -2.36 13.96 3.59
CA GLY A 58 -3.70 14.30 3.10
C GLY A 58 -3.99 15.80 3.13
N SER A 59 -3.59 16.51 4.19
CA SER A 59 -3.76 17.96 4.31
C SER A 59 -2.95 18.73 3.27
N GLN A 60 -1.69 18.36 3.03
CA GLN A 60 -0.87 18.95 1.97
C GLN A 60 -1.47 18.71 0.59
N SER A 61 -1.96 17.48 0.35
CA SER A 61 -2.58 17.10 -0.94
C SER A 61 -3.80 17.94 -1.27
N ILE A 62 -4.63 18.28 -0.27
CA ILE A 62 -5.75 19.23 -0.44
C ILE A 62 -5.22 20.62 -0.80
N GLY A 63 -4.20 21.10 -0.09
CA GLY A 63 -3.58 22.39 -0.34
C GLY A 63 -3.00 22.53 -1.76
N LEU A 64 -2.39 21.45 -2.28
CA LEU A 64 -1.82 21.33 -3.63
C LEU A 64 -2.87 21.03 -4.71
N GLY A 65 -4.11 20.75 -4.33
CA GLY A 65 -5.18 20.40 -5.26
C GLY A 65 -5.07 18.99 -5.83
N LEU A 66 -4.27 18.10 -5.23
CA LEU A 66 -4.20 16.67 -5.54
C LEU A 66 -5.42 15.90 -5.02
N ALA A 67 -5.98 16.35 -3.89
CA ALA A 67 -7.19 15.78 -3.29
C ALA A 67 -8.29 16.85 -3.13
N ASP A 68 -9.54 16.39 -3.01
CA ASP A 68 -10.70 17.29 -2.94
C ASP A 68 -11.04 17.73 -1.52
N GLY A 69 -10.70 16.90 -0.54
CA GLY A 69 -11.03 17.10 0.86
C GLY A 69 -10.76 15.84 1.67
N PHE A 70 -11.16 15.88 2.93
CA PHE A 70 -11.17 14.70 3.79
C PHE A 70 -12.47 13.91 3.63
N GLY A 71 -12.39 12.60 3.81
CA GLY A 71 -13.55 11.74 3.77
C GLY A 71 -13.24 10.33 4.27
N THR A 72 -14.30 9.57 4.49
CA THR A 72 -14.25 8.12 4.69
C THR A 72 -14.93 7.46 3.50
N VAL A 73 -14.73 6.14 3.33
CA VAL A 73 -15.46 5.38 2.30
C VAL A 73 -16.97 5.57 2.46
N GLY A 74 -17.47 5.59 3.70
CA GLY A 74 -18.88 5.80 4.00
C GLY A 74 -19.40 7.19 3.61
N SER A 75 -18.63 8.26 3.87
CA SER A 75 -19.05 9.62 3.51
C SER A 75 -19.03 9.81 1.99
N VAL A 76 -18.00 9.32 1.30
CA VAL A 76 -17.94 9.42 -0.17
C VAL A 76 -19.09 8.66 -0.82
N ALA A 77 -19.35 7.43 -0.37
CA ALA A 77 -20.45 6.62 -0.89
C ALA A 77 -21.81 7.31 -0.74
N ARG A 78 -22.12 7.79 0.47
CA ARG A 78 -23.41 8.42 0.78
C ARG A 78 -23.56 9.80 0.15
N ASP A 79 -22.52 10.62 0.24
CA ASP A 79 -22.64 12.06 0.02
C ASP A 79 -22.19 12.48 -1.37
N VAL A 80 -21.21 11.80 -1.96
CA VAL A 80 -20.62 12.16 -3.26
C VAL A 80 -21.20 11.33 -4.40
N ILE A 81 -21.11 10.01 -4.33
CA ILE A 81 -21.50 9.12 -5.45
C ILE A 81 -22.90 8.51 -5.29
N LYS A 82 -23.58 8.74 -4.16
CA LYS A 82 -24.93 8.27 -3.85
C LYS A 82 -25.09 6.75 -4.01
N ALA A 83 -24.11 5.98 -3.54
CA ALA A 83 -24.13 4.53 -3.57
C ALA A 83 -24.78 3.97 -2.29
N ASP A 84 -25.97 3.40 -2.44
CA ASP A 84 -26.76 2.88 -1.32
C ASP A 84 -26.21 1.58 -0.71
N ARG A 85 -25.46 0.80 -1.51
CA ARG A 85 -24.91 -0.50 -1.10
C ARG A 85 -23.39 -0.49 -1.14
N LEU A 86 -22.76 -0.64 0.02
CA LEU A 86 -21.35 -0.96 0.15
C LEU A 86 -21.14 -2.48 0.18
N VAL A 87 -20.18 -2.97 -0.60
CA VAL A 87 -19.72 -4.36 -0.52
C VAL A 87 -18.30 -4.35 0.03
N GLU A 88 -18.12 -4.97 1.19
CA GLU A 88 -16.82 -5.09 1.85
C GLU A 88 -16.20 -6.45 1.54
N TYR A 89 -15.10 -6.46 0.77
CA TYR A 89 -14.36 -7.69 0.42
C TYR A 89 -13.29 -8.09 1.46
N THR A 90 -13.18 -7.35 2.56
CA THR A 90 -12.26 -7.68 3.66
C THR A 90 -12.61 -9.08 4.18
N VAL A 91 -11.66 -10.00 4.13
CA VAL A 91 -11.80 -11.31 4.77
C VAL A 91 -11.90 -11.09 6.27
N LYS A 92 -13.10 -11.32 6.84
CA LYS A 92 -13.31 -11.23 8.28
C LYS A 92 -13.13 -12.61 8.88
N ASP A 93 -12.29 -12.68 9.90
CA ASP A 93 -12.26 -13.80 10.80
C ASP A 93 -13.67 -14.07 11.35
N ASN A 94 -14.17 -15.28 11.13
CA ASN A 94 -15.44 -15.67 11.73
C ASN A 94 -15.27 -15.77 13.27
N LEU A 95 -16.39 -15.63 13.98
CA LEU A 95 -16.38 -15.68 15.45
C LEU A 95 -15.83 -17.00 15.99
N VAL A 96 -15.99 -18.11 15.25
CA VAL A 96 -15.50 -19.44 15.60
C VAL A 96 -13.99 -19.48 15.59
N GLU A 97 -13.34 -18.93 14.57
CA GLU A 97 -11.89 -18.83 14.48
C GLU A 97 -11.31 -17.91 15.55
N ARG A 98 -11.98 -16.78 15.85
CA ARG A 98 -11.57 -15.90 16.95
C ARG A 98 -11.65 -16.61 18.31
N LEU A 99 -12.70 -17.40 18.53
CA LEU A 99 -12.85 -18.22 19.73
C LEU A 99 -11.79 -19.33 19.79
N ALA A 100 -11.62 -20.09 18.71
CA ALA A 100 -10.63 -21.16 18.63
C ALA A 100 -9.20 -20.65 18.83
N ARG A 101 -8.88 -19.45 18.31
CA ARG A 101 -7.58 -18.79 18.56
C ARG A 101 -7.38 -18.44 20.03
N ARG A 102 -8.39 -17.91 20.73
CA ARG A 102 -8.30 -17.62 22.17
C ARG A 102 -8.13 -18.88 22.99
N LEU A 103 -8.98 -19.89 22.75
CA LEU A 103 -8.88 -21.18 23.43
C LEU A 103 -7.51 -21.84 23.21
N ARG A 104 -6.97 -21.79 21.97
CA ARG A 104 -5.62 -22.28 21.67
C ARG A 104 -4.54 -21.48 22.42
N ALA A 105 -4.63 -20.15 22.43
CA ALA A 105 -3.67 -19.31 23.15
C ALA A 105 -3.65 -19.64 24.65
N ASP A 106 -4.82 -19.74 25.29
CA ASP A 106 -4.96 -20.08 26.71
C ASP A 106 -4.37 -21.48 27.02
N THR A 107 -4.61 -22.46 26.15
CA THR A 107 -4.02 -23.80 26.33
C THR A 107 -2.50 -23.83 26.13
N THR A 108 -1.96 -22.95 25.29
CA THR A 108 -0.51 -22.89 25.04
C THR A 108 0.21 -22.19 26.18
N GLU A 109 -0.36 -21.10 26.72
CA GLU A 109 0.13 -20.44 27.94
C GLU A 109 0.02 -21.36 29.16
N GLY A 110 -1.10 -22.08 29.31
CA GLY A 110 -1.28 -23.06 30.38
C GLY A 110 -0.30 -24.23 30.29
N ALA A 111 -0.01 -24.73 29.08
CA ALA A 111 0.98 -25.79 28.87
C ALA A 111 2.42 -25.31 29.06
N LEU A 112 2.76 -24.08 28.62
CA LEU A 112 4.07 -23.47 28.86
C LEU A 112 4.30 -23.15 30.34
N GLY A 113 3.26 -22.71 31.06
CA GLY A 113 3.29 -22.53 32.52
C GLY A 113 3.47 -23.86 33.26
N PHE A 114 2.75 -24.91 32.85
CA PHE A 114 2.93 -26.26 33.39
C PHE A 114 4.34 -26.83 33.11
N MET A 115 4.91 -26.57 31.93
CA MET A 115 6.27 -26.99 31.59
C MET A 115 7.34 -26.19 32.35
N HIS A 116 7.10 -24.91 32.66
CA HIS A 116 8.01 -24.09 33.46
C HIS A 116 8.00 -24.48 34.95
N ASP A 117 6.83 -24.83 35.50
CA ASP A 117 6.69 -25.29 36.90
C ASP A 117 7.22 -26.72 37.11
N PHE A 118 7.09 -27.61 36.12
CA PHE A 118 7.68 -28.96 36.20
C PHE A 118 9.20 -29.01 36.00
N ALA A 119 9.81 -27.97 35.42
CA ALA A 119 11.26 -27.90 35.18
C ALA A 119 12.07 -27.25 36.32
N ARG A 120 11.43 -26.87 37.45
CA ARG A 120 12.13 -26.52 38.69
C ARG A 120 12.05 -27.66 39.70
N PRO A 121 13.00 -28.60 39.63
CA PRO A 121 13.67 -28.96 40.87
C PRO A 121 15.19 -29.16 40.73
N LEU A 122 15.90 -28.54 41.68
CA LEU A 122 17.24 -28.86 42.20
C LEU A 122 18.48 -28.33 41.45
N LEU A 123 18.82 -27.06 41.69
CA LEU A 123 20.21 -26.69 42.02
C LEU A 123 20.21 -25.79 43.26
N ARG A 124 20.44 -26.45 44.40
CA ARG A 124 21.17 -25.89 45.53
C ARG A 124 22.61 -26.37 45.41
#